data_AF-A0A7S3PXC2-F1
#
_entry.id   AF-A0A7S3PXC2-F1
#
_cell.length_a   1.000
_cell.length_b   1.000
_cell.length_c   1.000
_cell.angle_alpha   90.00
_cell.angle_beta   90.00
_cell.angle_gamma   90.00
#
_symmetry.space_group_name_H-M   'P 1'
#
loop_
_entity.id
_entity.type
_entity.pdbx_description
1 polymer ?
#
loop_
_entity_poly.entity_id
_entity_poly.type
_entity_poly.pdbx_seq_one_letter_code
_entity_poly.pdbx_strand_id
1 'polypeptide(L)'
;NAKISVKEEVRAFAGFEQQTVTSSCSEQSSSLYGSFRISLRDVSTKNLSFDISPSEMKYEIESTLDVGKVLVTREDNFVGGISSFTWKIILLEKLGNVALFGGEGSLVCSDGNPGQLMISEIESGTMPKLGGIYSGSMDILVTDSGEEEFDQIVE
;
A
#
# COMPACT_ATOMS: atom_id res chain seq x y z
N ASN A 1 -28.33 17.82 -5.38
CA ASN A 1 -27.60 16.54 -5.47
C ASN A 1 -26.21 16.71 -4.87
N ALA A 2 -26.09 16.52 -3.55
CA ALA A 2 -24.84 16.67 -2.83
C ALA A 2 -23.99 15.41 -3.00
N LYS A 3 -22.86 15.53 -3.70
CA LYS A 3 -21.83 14.48 -3.79
C LYS A 3 -21.00 14.56 -2.52
N ILE A 4 -21.33 13.74 -1.53
CA ILE A 4 -20.47 13.48 -0.37
C ILE A 4 -19.84 12.12 -0.63
N SER A 5 -18.68 12.07 -1.28
CA SER A 5 -17.94 10.81 -1.47
C SER A 5 -16.48 10.86 -1.04
N VAL A 6 -15.89 12.04 -0.79
CA VAL A 6 -14.43 12.13 -0.58
C VAL A 6 -14.03 12.02 0.89
N LYS A 7 -14.94 12.27 1.84
CA LYS A 7 -14.61 12.26 3.29
C LYS A 7 -14.91 10.96 4.03
N GLU A 8 -15.81 10.11 3.52
CA GLU A 8 -16.16 8.85 4.18
C GLU A 8 -15.21 7.70 3.83
N GLU A 9 -14.60 7.71 2.63
CA GLU A 9 -13.59 6.71 2.26
C GLU A 9 -12.39 6.71 3.22
N VAL A 10 -11.96 7.88 3.71
CA VAL A 10 -10.79 8.01 4.59
C VAL A 10 -10.97 7.26 5.92
N ARG A 11 -12.21 7.12 6.43
CA ARG A 11 -12.48 6.38 7.67
C ARG A 11 -12.61 4.87 7.43
N ALA A 12 -13.12 4.45 6.27
CA ALA A 12 -13.28 3.04 5.94
C ALA A 12 -11.94 2.30 5.80
N PHE A 13 -10.89 3.02 5.38
CA PHE A 13 -9.54 2.47 5.21
C PHE A 13 -8.59 2.81 6.38
N ALA A 14 -9.12 3.26 7.52
CA ALA A 14 -8.30 3.49 8.70
C ALA A 14 -7.64 2.19 9.17
N GLY A 15 -6.32 2.22 9.35
CA GLY A 15 -5.51 1.06 9.74
C GLY A 15 -4.94 0.24 8.58
N PHE A 16 -5.34 0.53 7.33
CA PHE A 16 -4.64 0.03 6.13
C PHE A 16 -3.47 0.96 5.78
N GLU A 17 -2.44 0.37 5.16
CA GLU A 17 -1.31 1.12 4.63
C GLU A 17 -1.77 2.01 3.46
N GLN A 18 -1.44 3.30 3.53
CA GLN A 18 -1.78 4.28 2.50
C GLN A 18 -0.55 5.10 2.11
N GLN A 19 -0.22 5.07 0.82
CA GLN A 19 0.88 5.84 0.26
C GLN A 19 0.40 6.64 -0.94
N THR A 20 1.05 7.76 -1.22
CA THR A 20 0.82 8.58 -2.40
C THR A 20 2.04 8.66 -3.26
N VAL A 21 1.80 8.61 -4.57
CA VAL A 21 2.78 8.91 -5.60
C VAL A 21 2.31 10.18 -6.28
N THR A 22 3.14 11.20 -6.32
CA THR A 22 2.86 12.47 -6.97
C THR A 22 3.91 12.73 -8.03
N SER A 23 3.48 12.93 -9.27
CA SER A 23 4.32 13.43 -10.34
C SER A 23 3.93 14.86 -10.67
N SER A 24 4.88 15.78 -10.75
CA SER A 24 4.58 17.20 -10.95
C SER A 24 5.68 17.94 -11.70
N CYS A 25 5.31 19.04 -12.34
CA CYS A 25 6.24 20.05 -12.84
C CYS A 25 6.42 21.17 -11.81
N SER A 26 7.58 21.85 -11.84
CA SER A 26 7.82 23.04 -11.02
C SER A 26 6.90 24.20 -11.39
N GLU A 27 6.56 24.31 -12.68
CA GLU A 27 5.63 25.30 -13.20
C GLU A 27 4.23 24.72 -13.41
N GLN A 28 3.21 25.45 -12.94
CA GLN A 28 1.82 24.99 -12.98
C GLN A 28 1.20 25.02 -14.38
N SER A 29 1.80 25.69 -15.36
CA SER A 29 1.32 25.70 -16.74
C SER A 29 2.05 24.72 -17.66
N SER A 30 3.06 24.01 -17.13
CA SER A 30 3.85 23.07 -17.90
C SER A 30 3.20 21.71 -17.93
N SER A 31 3.11 21.12 -19.12
CA SER A 31 2.62 19.75 -19.28
C SER A 31 3.71 18.74 -18.96
N LEU A 32 3.34 17.69 -18.22
CA LEU A 32 4.21 16.58 -17.86
C LEU A 32 4.29 15.54 -18.99
N TYR A 33 5.46 14.96 -19.19
CA TYR A 33 5.73 13.87 -20.13
C TYR A 33 6.72 12.87 -19.52
N GLY A 34 6.84 11.71 -20.18
CA GLY A 34 7.83 10.69 -19.84
C GLY A 34 7.24 9.50 -19.11
N SER A 35 8.05 8.84 -18.30
CA SER A 35 7.65 7.62 -17.61
C SER A 35 8.38 7.46 -16.28
N PHE A 36 7.75 6.76 -15.35
CA PHE A 36 8.30 6.41 -14.05
C PHE A 36 8.07 4.94 -13.71
N ARG A 37 8.78 4.45 -12.71
CA ARG A 37 8.64 3.11 -12.14
C ARG A 37 8.41 3.24 -10.65
N ILE A 38 7.69 2.27 -10.12
CA ILE A 38 7.50 2.11 -8.69
C ILE A 38 8.24 0.86 -8.28
N SER A 39 9.00 0.96 -7.19
CA SER A 39 9.71 -0.17 -6.61
C SER A 39 9.28 -0.40 -5.17
N LEU A 40 9.35 -1.65 -4.75
CA LEU A 40 9.21 -2.04 -3.35
C LEU A 40 10.28 -3.09 -3.07
N ARG A 41 11.19 -2.77 -2.14
CA ARG A 41 12.39 -3.59 -1.88
C ARG A 41 13.22 -3.75 -3.16
N ASP A 42 13.51 -4.98 -3.58
CA ASP A 42 14.34 -5.31 -4.75
C ASP A 42 13.51 -5.53 -6.03
N VAL A 43 12.19 -5.30 -5.97
CA VAL A 43 11.28 -5.52 -7.11
C VAL A 43 10.75 -4.19 -7.63
N SER A 44 10.76 -4.02 -8.95
CA SER A 44 10.31 -2.80 -9.62
C SER A 44 9.31 -3.12 -10.72
N THR A 45 8.31 -2.25 -10.90
CA THR A 45 7.36 -2.32 -12.01
C THR A 45 8.05 -2.03 -13.35
N LYS A 46 7.35 -2.29 -14.46
CA LYS A 46 7.73 -1.76 -15.77
C LYS A 46 7.66 -0.22 -15.80
N ASN A 47 8.17 0.39 -16.87
CA ASN A 47 7.94 1.82 -17.13
C ASN A 47 6.43 2.10 -17.24
N LEU A 48 5.92 2.88 -16.30
CA LEU A 48 4.57 3.41 -16.26
C LEU A 48 4.59 4.79 -16.92
N SER A 49 3.64 5.07 -17.81
CA SER A 49 3.50 6.40 -18.40
C SER A 49 3.19 7.45 -17.33
N PHE A 50 3.62 8.68 -17.57
CA PHE A 50 3.35 9.83 -16.69
C PHE A 50 1.85 10.05 -16.40
N ASP A 51 0.96 9.60 -17.29
CA ASP A 51 -0.51 9.74 -17.21
C ASP A 51 -1.23 8.41 -16.99
N ILE A 52 -0.53 7.38 -16.48
CA ILE A 52 -1.09 6.04 -16.29
C ILE A 52 -2.44 6.06 -15.58
N SER A 53 -3.39 5.27 -16.09
CA SER A 53 -4.71 5.16 -15.49
C SER A 53 -4.65 4.45 -14.12
N PRO A 54 -5.57 4.75 -13.18
CA PRO A 54 -5.62 4.08 -11.87
C PRO A 54 -5.73 2.56 -12.00
N SER A 55 -6.49 2.07 -12.98
CA SER A 55 -6.70 0.66 -13.24
C SER A 55 -5.45 -0.06 -13.72
N GLU A 56 -4.67 0.56 -14.61
CA GLU A 56 -3.42 -0.01 -15.11
C GLU A 56 -2.35 0.02 -14.01
N MET A 57 -2.25 1.13 -13.27
CA MET A 57 -1.32 1.24 -12.16
C MET A 57 -1.60 0.20 -11.07
N LYS A 58 -2.87 0.00 -10.72
CA LYS A 58 -3.32 -1.08 -9.83
C LYS A 58 -2.84 -2.43 -10.35
N TYR A 59 -3.12 -2.75 -11.62
CA TYR A 59 -2.74 -4.03 -12.20
C TYR A 59 -1.23 -4.29 -12.11
N GLU A 60 -0.40 -3.30 -12.45
CA GLU A 60 1.05 -3.42 -12.39
C GLU A 60 1.58 -3.61 -10.97
N ILE A 61 1.03 -2.89 -10.00
CA ILE A 61 1.40 -3.02 -8.58
C ILE A 61 1.00 -4.39 -8.04
N GLU A 62 -0.24 -4.84 -8.28
CA GLU A 62 -0.72 -6.15 -7.82
C GLU A 62 0.07 -7.30 -8.46
N SER A 63 0.42 -7.17 -9.74
CA SER A 63 1.12 -8.23 -10.47
C SER A 63 2.62 -8.28 -10.19
N THR A 64 3.25 -7.17 -9.81
CA THR A 64 4.72 -7.08 -9.72
C THR A 64 5.22 -7.03 -8.29
N LEU A 65 4.56 -6.30 -7.39
CA LEU A 65 5.11 -5.98 -6.06
C LEU A 65 4.69 -6.95 -4.95
N ASP A 66 3.91 -7.99 -5.27
CA ASP A 66 3.41 -9.01 -4.32
C ASP A 66 2.79 -8.40 -3.04
N VAL A 67 2.03 -7.32 -3.23
CA VAL A 67 1.32 -6.59 -2.17
C VAL A 67 -0.14 -7.03 -2.02
N GLY A 68 -0.57 -8.04 -2.78
CA GLY A 68 -1.96 -8.46 -2.85
C GLY A 68 -2.85 -7.41 -3.52
N LYS A 69 -4.13 -7.36 -3.16
CA LYS A 69 -5.09 -6.37 -3.68
C LYS A 69 -4.79 -4.96 -3.18
N VAL A 70 -4.81 -4.00 -4.10
CA VAL A 70 -4.69 -2.57 -3.80
C VAL A 70 -5.85 -1.77 -4.37
N LEU A 71 -6.21 -0.67 -3.72
CA LEU A 71 -7.08 0.35 -4.27
C LEU A 71 -6.20 1.51 -4.74
N VAL A 72 -6.32 1.89 -6.00
CA VAL A 72 -5.63 3.04 -6.57
C VAL A 72 -6.67 4.05 -7.02
N THR A 73 -6.55 5.28 -6.53
CA THR A 73 -7.30 6.43 -7.04
C THR A 73 -6.31 7.47 -7.56
N ARG A 74 -6.71 8.25 -8.56
CA ARG A 74 -5.89 9.31 -9.15
C ARG A 74 -6.64 10.62 -9.07
N GLU A 75 -5.94 11.64 -8.59
CA GLU A 75 -6.39 13.02 -8.58
C GLU A 75 -5.53 13.80 -9.59
N ASP A 76 -6.20 14.36 -10.59
CA ASP A 76 -5.59 15.13 -11.64
C ASP A 76 -5.73 16.62 -11.26
N ASN A 77 -4.61 17.27 -10.94
CA ASN A 77 -4.61 18.68 -10.58
C ASN A 77 -4.33 19.53 -11.82
N PHE A 78 -5.40 20.10 -12.37
CA PHE A 78 -5.36 20.94 -13.57
C PHE A 78 -5.40 22.42 -13.20
N VAL A 79 -4.23 23.06 -13.14
CA VAL A 79 -4.12 24.52 -13.32
C VAL A 79 -3.46 24.71 -14.69
N GLY A 80 -4.03 25.55 -15.58
CA GLY A 80 -3.34 26.04 -16.78
C GLY A 80 -2.90 25.07 -17.91
N GLY A 81 -2.85 23.75 -17.71
CA GLY A 81 -2.34 22.80 -18.70
C GLY A 81 -1.52 21.65 -18.10
N ILE A 82 -2.15 20.82 -17.26
CA ILE A 82 -1.65 19.59 -16.60
C ILE A 82 -0.32 19.72 -15.84
N SER A 83 -0.37 20.06 -14.55
CA SER A 83 0.86 20.26 -13.75
C SER A 83 1.17 19.19 -12.70
N SER A 84 0.21 18.34 -12.33
CA SER A 84 0.49 17.20 -11.46
C SER A 84 -0.57 16.11 -11.48
N PHE A 85 -0.11 14.87 -11.27
CA PHE A 85 -0.92 13.70 -11.04
C PHE A 85 -0.57 13.14 -9.66
N THR A 86 -1.59 12.89 -8.85
CA THR A 86 -1.42 12.27 -7.54
C THR A 86 -2.20 10.96 -7.51
N TRP A 87 -1.50 9.84 -7.40
CA TRP A 87 -2.09 8.54 -7.19
C TRP A 87 -2.06 8.20 -5.71
N LYS A 88 -3.22 7.88 -5.14
CA LYS A 88 -3.35 7.34 -3.79
C LYS A 88 -3.49 5.83 -3.88
N ILE A 89 -2.61 5.13 -3.18
CA ILE A 89 -2.52 3.67 -3.18
C ILE A 89 -2.81 3.19 -1.77
N ILE A 90 -3.83 2.35 -1.63
CA ILE A 90 -4.24 1.73 -0.35
C ILE A 90 -4.09 0.23 -0.49
N LEU A 91 -3.31 -0.40 0.39
CA LEU A 91 -3.10 -1.85 0.35
C LEU A 91 -4.20 -2.53 1.16
N LEU A 92 -5.02 -3.37 0.51
CA LEU A 92 -6.21 -3.98 1.11
C LEU A 92 -5.94 -5.37 1.71
N GLU A 93 -4.96 -6.09 1.17
CA GLU A 93 -4.63 -7.45 1.65
C GLU A 93 -3.33 -7.49 2.45
N LYS A 94 -2.42 -6.54 2.24
CA LYS A 94 -1.18 -6.49 3.01
C LYS A 94 -1.45 -5.93 4.40
N LEU A 95 -1.30 -6.79 5.41
CA LEU A 95 -1.46 -6.41 6.81
C LEU A 95 -0.17 -5.78 7.35
N GLY A 96 -0.34 -4.78 8.23
CA GLY A 96 0.78 -4.08 8.86
C GLY A 96 1.45 -3.04 7.97
N ASN A 97 2.49 -2.42 8.53
CA ASN A 97 3.20 -1.33 7.88
C ASN A 97 4.03 -1.85 6.71
N VAL A 98 3.93 -1.18 5.56
CA VAL A 98 4.76 -1.49 4.39
C VAL A 98 5.83 -0.41 4.26
N ALA A 99 7.00 -0.79 3.76
CA ALA A 99 8.02 0.20 3.47
C ALA A 99 7.50 1.18 2.40
N LEU A 100 7.94 2.43 2.48
CA LEU A 100 7.65 3.42 1.47
C LEU A 100 8.09 2.92 0.09
N PHE A 101 7.23 3.09 -0.92
CA PHE A 101 7.60 2.77 -2.28
C PHE A 101 8.80 3.61 -2.74
N GLY A 102 9.69 2.99 -3.49
CA GLY A 102 10.69 3.69 -4.28
C GLY A 102 10.09 4.20 -5.58
N GLY A 103 10.63 5.31 -6.07
CA GLY A 103 10.20 5.93 -7.30
C GLY A 103 11.41 6.35 -8.11
N GLU A 104 11.49 5.89 -9.35
CA GLU A 104 12.52 6.32 -10.29
C GLU A 104 11.84 6.61 -11.63
N GLY A 105 12.17 7.73 -12.26
CA GLY A 105 11.57 8.07 -13.52
C GLY A 105 12.35 9.13 -14.28
N SER A 106 12.10 9.17 -15.58
CA SER A 106 12.56 10.24 -16.46
C SER A 106 11.31 11.03 -16.85
N LEU A 107 10.90 11.91 -15.94
CA LEU A 107 9.81 12.85 -16.16
C LEU A 107 10.38 14.15 -16.72
N VAL A 108 9.70 14.71 -17.71
CA VAL A 108 10.12 15.94 -18.38
C VAL A 108 8.92 16.86 -18.50
N CYS A 109 9.14 18.14 -18.27
CA CYS A 109 8.13 19.18 -18.38
C CYS A 109 8.27 19.91 -19.73
N SER A 110 7.17 20.46 -20.24
CA SER A 110 7.16 21.20 -21.53
C SER A 110 8.07 22.42 -21.57
N ASP A 111 8.46 22.95 -20.41
CA ASP A 111 9.42 24.04 -20.23
C ASP A 111 10.89 23.60 -20.37
N GLY A 112 11.14 22.29 -20.54
CA GLY A 112 12.47 21.69 -20.65
C GLY A 112 13.11 21.35 -19.29
N ASN A 113 12.42 21.61 -18.17
CA ASN A 113 12.88 21.24 -16.84
C ASN A 113 12.57 19.75 -16.55
N PRO A 114 13.37 19.10 -15.68
CA PRO A 114 13.03 17.77 -15.19
C PRO A 114 11.76 17.82 -14.34
N GLY A 115 10.85 16.87 -14.57
CA GLY A 115 9.69 16.65 -13.71
C GLY A 115 10.10 15.99 -12.39
N GLN A 116 9.32 16.23 -11.34
CA GLN A 116 9.55 15.65 -10.03
C GLN A 116 8.62 14.46 -9.78
N LEU A 117 9.16 13.42 -9.17
CA LEU A 117 8.40 12.30 -8.60
C LEU A 117 8.60 12.31 -7.08
N MET A 118 7.51 12.37 -6.34
CA MET A 118 7.50 12.35 -4.88
C MET A 118 6.62 11.20 -4.40
N ILE A 119 7.13 10.42 -3.46
CA ILE A 119 6.36 9.35 -2.81
C ILE A 119 6.34 9.64 -1.32
N SER A 120 5.17 9.55 -0.71
CA SER A 120 4.98 9.79 0.72
C SER A 120 3.96 8.84 1.32
N GLU A 121 4.13 8.50 2.59
CA GLU A 121 3.16 7.75 3.38
C GLU A 121 2.12 8.71 3.95
N ILE A 122 0.83 8.34 3.85
CA ILE A 122 -0.28 9.09 4.49
C ILE A 122 -0.62 8.45 5.83
N GLU A 123 -0.79 7.12 5.83
CA GLU A 123 -1.16 6.36 7.01
C GLU A 123 -0.36 5.05 7.01
N SER A 124 0.26 4.76 8.14
CA SER A 124 0.96 3.49 8.35
C SER A 124 -0.04 2.36 8.58
N GLY A 125 0.17 1.25 7.89
CA GLY A 125 -0.63 0.05 8.08
C GLY A 125 -0.48 -0.50 9.49
N THR A 126 -1.59 -0.82 10.13
CA THR A 126 -1.59 -1.46 11.45
C THR A 126 -1.82 -2.95 11.27
N MET A 127 -1.06 -3.78 11.98
CA MET A 127 -1.42 -5.19 12.07
C MET A 127 -2.72 -5.28 12.89
N PRO A 128 -3.76 -5.94 12.37
CA PRO A 128 -4.94 -6.20 13.19
C PRO A 128 -4.47 -7.01 14.40
N LYS A 129 -4.84 -6.57 15.60
CA LYS A 129 -4.62 -7.35 16.81
C LYS A 129 -5.51 -8.59 16.72
N LEU A 130 -4.97 -9.68 16.18
CA LEU A 130 -5.55 -11.03 16.27
C LEU A 130 -5.41 -11.61 17.69
N GLY A 131 -5.58 -10.75 18.70
CA GLY A 131 -5.66 -11.11 20.10
C GLY A 131 -7.08 -10.84 20.55
N GLY A 132 -7.94 -11.84 20.48
CA GLY A 132 -9.12 -11.85 21.34
C GLY A 132 -8.66 -11.78 22.80
N ILE A 133 -9.55 -11.36 23.70
CA ILE A 133 -9.32 -11.31 25.16
C ILE A 133 -8.90 -12.66 25.80
N TYR A 134 -8.84 -13.74 25.00
CA TYR A 134 -8.40 -15.08 25.39
C TYR A 134 -7.02 -15.47 24.81
N SER A 135 -6.25 -14.54 24.24
CA SER A 135 -4.86 -14.80 23.82
C SER A 135 -3.92 -14.87 25.03
N GLY A 136 -4.20 -15.78 25.97
CA GLY A 136 -3.23 -16.31 26.90
C GLY A 136 -2.80 -17.67 26.36
N SER A 137 -1.51 -17.85 26.08
CA SER A 137 -0.96 -19.20 25.97
C SER A 137 -1.13 -19.86 27.34
N MET A 138 -2.08 -20.80 27.45
CA MET A 138 -2.10 -21.70 28.59
C MET A 138 -1.14 -22.83 28.22
N ASP A 139 0.10 -22.74 28.69
CA ASP A 139 0.97 -23.90 28.72
C ASP A 139 0.31 -24.91 29.66
N ILE A 140 -0.28 -25.96 29.11
CA ILE A 140 -0.74 -27.09 29.92
C ILE A 140 0.54 -27.79 30.38
N LEU A 141 0.99 -27.41 31.58
CA LEU A 141 1.95 -28.22 32.32
C LEU A 141 1.26 -29.55 32.65
N VAL A 142 1.55 -30.59 31.88
CA VAL A 142 1.26 -31.96 32.29
C VAL A 142 2.19 -32.29 33.45
N THR A 143 1.74 -31.99 34.67
CA THR A 143 2.29 -32.65 35.86
C THR A 143 1.67 -34.03 35.91
N ASP A 144 2.42 -35.01 35.43
CA ASP A 144 2.17 -36.42 35.75
C ASP A 144 2.27 -36.56 37.28
N SER A 145 1.12 -36.81 37.91
CA SER A 145 1.02 -37.04 39.35
C SER A 145 0.18 -38.27 39.58
N GLY A 146 0.84 -39.37 39.94
CA GLY A 146 0.21 -40.47 40.66
C GLY A 146 0.37 -41.83 39.98
N GLU A 147 1.23 -42.64 40.58
CA GLU A 147 1.31 -44.10 40.45
C GLU A 147 -0.07 -44.76 40.53
N GLU A 148 -0.42 -45.61 39.56
CA GLU A 148 -1.37 -46.70 39.77
C GLU A 148 -0.64 -48.01 39.47
N GLU A 149 -0.34 -48.70 40.56
CA GLU A 149 0.22 -50.04 40.67
C GLU A 149 -0.74 -51.06 40.04
N PHE A 150 -0.34 -51.70 38.93
CA PHE A 150 -1.09 -52.84 38.38
C PHE A 150 -0.54 -54.14 38.94
N ASP A 151 -1.23 -54.65 39.97
CA ASP A 151 -1.06 -56.00 40.49
C ASP A 151 -1.54 -57.01 39.44
N GLN A 152 -0.64 -57.86 38.94
CA GLN A 152 -0.93 -58.83 37.90
C GLN A 152 -1.35 -60.16 38.55
N ILE A 153 -2.65 -60.37 38.73
CA ILE A 153 -3.22 -61.65 39.16
C ILE A 153 -3.62 -62.48 37.92
N VAL A 154 -2.78 -63.46 37.62
CA VAL A 154 -2.99 -64.82 37.08
C VAL A 154 -4.25 -65.13 36.26
N GLU A 155 -4.03 -65.62 35.03
CA GLU A 155 -4.54 -66.94 34.60
C GLU A 155 -3.49 -67.67 33.74
#